data_AF-A0A1F7WCI6-F1
#
_entry.id   AF-A0A1F7WCI6-F1
#
_cell.length_a   1.000
_cell.length_b   1.000
_cell.length_c   1.000
_cell.angle_alpha   90.00
_cell.angle_beta   90.00
_cell.angle_gamma   90.00
#
_symmetry.space_group_name_H-M   'P 1'
#
loop_
_entity.id
_entity.type
_entity.pdbx_description
1 polymer ?
#
loop_
_entity_poly.entity_id
_entity_poly.type
_entity_poly.pdbx_seq_one_letter_code
_entity_poly.pdbx_strand_id
1 'polypeptide(L)' 'MKQEEVKVLDLLNAALRHINHDPIRAVSEVTQASKILLADPETDGNIHRYAVAVEARVVQTTTMAQRASTILM' A
#
# COMPACT_ATOMS: atom_id res chain seq x y z
N MET A 1 10.48 -11.10 14.64
CA MET A 1 10.07 -10.38 13.42
C MET A 1 11.22 -10.46 12.43
N LYS A 2 10.99 -11.04 11.26
CA LYS A 2 12.01 -11.17 10.20
C LYS A 2 12.36 -9.77 9.64
N GLN A 3 13.53 -9.62 9.02
CA GLN A 3 13.92 -8.34 8.41
C GLN A 3 12.97 -7.92 7.27
N GLU A 4 12.45 -8.89 6.52
CA GLU A 4 11.50 -8.65 5.44
C GLU A 4 10.14 -8.15 5.95
N GLU A 5 9.68 -8.67 7.09
CA GLU A 5 8.47 -8.21 7.76
C GLU A 5 8.57 -6.74 8.19
N VAL A 6 9.72 -6.35 8.77
CA VAL A 6 9.99 -4.95 9.12
C VAL A 6 9.90 -4.07 7.88
N LYS A 7 10.56 -4.48 6.78
CA LYS A 7 10.59 -3.72 5.53
C LYS A 7 9.20 -3.59 4.89
N VAL A 8 8.39 -4.64 4.93
CA VAL A 8 7.00 -4.60 4.47
C VAL A 8 6.20 -3.58 5.28
N LEU A 9 6.29 -3.63 6.61
CA LEU A 9 5.58 -2.70 7.48
C LEU A 9 6.01 -1.25 7.24
N ASP A 10 7.30 -0.99 7.03
CA ASP A 10 7.81 0.34 6.73
C ASP A 10 7.25 0.88 5.40
N LEU A 11 7.22 0.05 4.36
CA LEU A 11 6.66 0.40 3.06
C LEU A 11 5.16 0.69 3.14
N LEU A 12 4.39 -0.15 3.83
CA LEU A 12 2.95 0.03 4.00
C LEU A 12 2.62 1.29 4.82
N ASN A 13 3.41 1.57 5.86
CA ASN A 13 3.27 2.78 6.66
C ASN A 13 3.64 4.05 5.87
N ALA A 14 4.67 3.98 5.03
CA ALA A 14 5.01 5.07 4.10
C ALA A 14 3.86 5.33 3.13
N ALA A 15 3.27 4.27 2.56
CA ALA A 15 2.16 4.41 1.64
C ALA A 15 0.96 5.13 2.26
N LEU A 16 0.61 4.77 3.50
CA LEU A 16 -0.47 5.45 4.24
C LEU A 16 -0.19 6.93 4.50
N ARG A 17 1.08 7.33 4.66
CA ARG A 17 1.45 8.74 4.82
C ARG A 17 1.32 9.48 3.50
N HIS A 18 1.77 8.87 2.40
CA HIS A 18 1.81 9.53 1.09
C HIS A 18 0.47 9.54 0.35
N ILE A 19 -0.45 8.63 0.64
CA ILE A 19 -1.69 8.40 -0.11
C ILE A 19 -2.51 9.66 -0.44
N ASN A 20 -2.54 10.66 0.45
CA ASN A 20 -3.36 11.86 0.28
C ASN A 20 -2.65 13.00 -0.48
N HIS A 21 -1.32 12.97 -0.62
CA HIS A 21 -0.55 14.08 -1.20
C HIS A 21 0.40 13.66 -2.32
N ASP A 22 0.82 12.39 -2.33
CA ASP A 22 1.57 11.75 -3.41
C ASP A 22 1.03 10.32 -3.64
N PRO A 23 -0.14 10.21 -4.30
CA PRO A 23 -0.80 8.92 -4.52
C PRO A 23 0.00 7.96 -5.40
N ILE A 24 0.81 8.47 -6.32
CA ILE A 24 1.67 7.64 -7.19
C ILE A 24 2.75 6.97 -6.34
N ARG A 25 3.37 7.72 -5.43
CA ARG A 25 4.35 7.17 -4.49
C ARG A 25 3.74 6.13 -3.56
N ALA A 26 2.55 6.39 -3.03
CA ALA A 26 1.85 5.42 -2.18
C ALA A 26 1.57 4.09 -2.90
N VAL A 27 1.16 4.13 -4.17
CA VAL A 27 0.98 2.92 -5.00
C VAL A 27 2.31 2.18 -5.21
N SER A 28 3.40 2.91 -5.45
CA SER A 28 4.74 2.31 -5.62
C SER A 28 5.22 1.59 -4.35
N GLU A 29 5.03 2.21 -3.19
CA GLU A 29 5.42 1.65 -1.88
C GLU A 29 4.62 0.38 -1.55
N VAL A 30 3.31 0.40 -1.79
CA VAL A 30 2.46 -0.80 -1.69
C VAL A 30 2.94 -1.90 -2.64
N THR A 31 3.19 -1.58 -3.91
CA THR A 31 3.65 -2.56 -4.90
C THR A 31 4.97 -3.22 -4.48
N GLN A 32 5.88 -2.48 -3.86
CA GLN A 32 7.13 -3.03 -3.32
C GLN A 32 6.87 -3.96 -2.13
N ALA A 33 5.95 -3.59 -1.24
CA ALA A 33 5.56 -4.44 -0.11
C ALA A 33 4.95 -5.77 -0.60
N SER A 34 4.04 -5.73 -1.57
CA SER A 34 3.41 -6.94 -2.12
C SER A 34 4.43 -7.86 -2.80
N LYS A 35 5.46 -7.30 -3.48
CA LYS A 35 6.55 -8.10 -4.06
C LYS A 35 7.34 -8.88 -3.00
N ILE A 36 7.59 -8.29 -1.84
CA ILE A 36 8.30 -8.96 -0.75
C ILE A 36 7.41 -10.06 -0.17
N LEU A 37 6.13 -9.77 0.07
CA LEU A 37 5.18 -10.75 0.60
C LEU A 37 4.96 -11.95 -0.34
N LEU A 38 4.99 -11.73 -1.65
CA LEU A 38 4.92 -12.81 -2.65
C LEU A 38 6.19 -13.65 -2.71
N ALA A 39 7.34 -13.10 -2.30
CA ALA A 39 8.63 -13.80 -2.27
C ALA A 39 8.82 -14.64 -0.99
N ASP A 40 8.22 -14.23 0.14
CA ASP A 40 8.22 -15.01 1.40
C ASP A 40 6.80 -15.46 1.79
N PRO A 41 6.37 -16.66 1.37
CA PRO A 41 5.06 -17.21 1.71
C PRO A 41 4.92 -17.57 3.21
N GLU A 42 6.00 -17.59 3.98
CA GLU A 42 5.99 -17.80 5.43
C GLU A 42 5.84 -16.50 6.23
N THR A 43 5.59 -15.37 5.55
CA THR A 43 5.34 -14.09 6.24
C THR A 43 4.08 -14.17 7.10
N ASP A 44 4.13 -13.61 8.32
CA ASP A 44 3.00 -13.57 9.25
C ASP A 44 1.69 -13.17 8.54
N GLY A 45 0.65 -14.00 8.70
CA GLY A 45 -0.68 -13.76 8.13
C GLY A 45 -1.31 -12.43 8.55
N ASN A 46 -0.92 -11.87 9.70
CA ASN A 46 -1.30 -10.52 10.12
C ASN A 46 -0.73 -9.45 9.19
N ILE A 47 0.51 -9.60 8.74
CA ILE A 47 1.17 -8.66 7.82
C ILE A 47 0.52 -8.76 6.44
N HIS A 48 0.17 -9.97 5.99
CA HIS A 48 -0.62 -10.16 4.78
C HIS A 48 -1.97 -9.44 4.84
N ARG A 49 -2.73 -9.60 5.94
CA ARG A 49 -4.00 -8.89 6.12
C ARG A 49 -3.83 -7.38 6.15
N TYR A 50 -2.76 -6.90 6.80
CA TYR A 50 -2.46 -5.48 6.85
C TYR A 50 -2.14 -4.92 5.46
N ALA A 51 -1.33 -5.62 4.66
CA ALA A 51 -1.02 -5.24 3.29
C ALA A 51 -2.28 -5.11 2.44
N VAL A 52 -3.18 -6.10 2.51
CA VAL A 52 -4.47 -6.08 1.79
C VAL A 52 -5.34 -4.89 2.22
N ALA A 53 -5.37 -4.56 3.52
CA ALA A 53 -6.12 -3.41 4.00
C ALA A 53 -5.54 -2.08 3.49
N VAL A 54 -4.22 -1.96 3.45
CA VAL A 54 -3.52 -0.77 2.93
C VAL A 54 -3.70 -0.64 1.41
N GLU A 55 -3.57 -1.74 0.67
CA GLU A 55 -3.87 -1.81 -0.78
C GLU A 55 -5.28 -1.30 -1.08
N ALA A 56 -6.29 -1.83 -0.39
CA ALA A 56 -7.67 -1.41 -0.57
C ALA A 56 -7.86 0.09 -0.30
N ARG A 57 -7.18 0.61 0.73
CA ARG A 57 -7.24 2.04 1.07
C ARG A 57 -6.60 2.92 0.00
N VAL A 58 -5.44 2.52 -0.52
CA VAL A 58 -4.74 3.20 -1.62
C VAL A 58 -5.62 3.24 -2.86
N VAL A 59 -6.19 2.11 -3.27
CA VAL A 59 -7.09 2.02 -4.43
C VAL A 59 -8.33 2.88 -4.25
N GLN A 60 -8.96 2.86 -3.06
CA GLN A 60 -10.13 3.68 -2.79
C GLN A 60 -9.82 5.17 -2.95
N THR A 61 -8.69 5.62 -2.40
CA THR A 61 -8.31 7.04 -2.40
C THR A 61 -7.96 7.53 -3.80
N THR A 62 -7.18 6.74 -4.56
CA THR A 62 -6.84 7.08 -5.95
C THR A 62 -8.08 7.09 -6.85
N THR A 63 -9.01 6.15 -6.66
CA THR A 63 -10.27 6.12 -7.41
C THR A 63 -11.16 7.33 -7.10
N MET A 64 -11.25 7.75 -5.83
CA MET A 64 -12.01 8.95 -5.46
C MET A 64 -11.38 10.22 -6.05
N ALA A 65 -10.06 10.34 -6.02
CA ALA A 65 -9.35 11.46 -6.65
C ALA A 65 -9.63 11.52 -8.16
N GLN A 66 -9.55 10.39 -8.86
CA GLN A 66 -9.86 10.30 -10.29
C GLN A 66 -11.30 10.76 -10.59
N ARG A 67 -12.28 10.28 -9.81
CA ARG A 67 -13.69 10.65 -9.98
C ARG A 67 -13.94 12.14 -9.72
N ALA A 68 -13.30 12.70 -8.69
CA ALA A 68 -13.40 14.13 -8.40
C ALA A 68 -12.84 14.97 -9.56
N SER A 69 -11.71 14.56 -10.15
CA SER A 69 -11.16 15.24 -11.33
C SER A 69 -12.08 15.17 -12.55
N THR A 70 -12.77 14.04 -12.78
CA THR A 70 -13.73 13.90 -13.89
C THR A 70 -14.97 14.79 -13.73
N ILE A 71 -15.44 15.03 -12.50
CA ILE A 71 -16.63 15.88 -12.24
C ILE A 71 -16.29 17.38 -12.43
N LEU A 72 -15.03 17.76 -12.23
CA LEU A 72 -14.58 19.16 -12.27
C LEU A 72 -14.07 19.62 -13.65
N MET A 73 -14.04 18.74 -14.65
CA MET A 73 -13.76 19.07 -16.06
C MET A 73 -15.06 19.30 -16.83
#